data_AF-A0A026WUG0-F1
#
_entry.id   AF-A0A026WUG0-F1
#
_cell.length_a   1.000
_cell.length_b   1.000
_cell.length_c   1.000
_cell.angle_alpha   90.00
_cell.angle_beta   90.00
_cell.angle_gamma   90.00
#
_symmetry.space_group_name_H-M   'P 1'
#
loop_
_entity.id
_entity.type
_entity.pdbx_description
1 polymer ?
#
loop_
_entity_poly.entity_id
_entity_poly.type
_entity_poly.pdbx_seq_one_letter_code
_entity_poly.pdbx_strand_id
1 'polypeptide(L)'
;MEEIPKYLQGKGRKEDRSLIARFRCGNEMRKNRYWVEEEERECRIWGEGREDIVHVLKECGATKREISIEEVLRENGSGLKTMKGVPGAPGKRRRRKRRREREREREREREREREREREEDEIVQYEN
;
A
#
# COMPACT_ATOMS: atom_id res chain seq x y z
N MET A 1 3.82 -27.72 -26.92
CA MET A 1 4.36 -26.35 -27.04
C MET A 1 3.39 -25.47 -26.30
N GLU A 2 3.82 -24.74 -25.27
CA GLU A 2 2.94 -23.74 -24.64
C GLU A 2 2.72 -22.60 -25.63
N GLU A 3 1.47 -22.27 -25.90
CA GLU A 3 1.11 -21.16 -26.78
C GLU A 3 1.40 -19.84 -26.06
N ILE A 4 2.04 -18.89 -26.76
CA ILE A 4 2.33 -17.56 -26.18
C ILE A 4 1.00 -16.89 -25.82
N PRO A 5 0.78 -16.44 -24.58
CA PRO A 5 -0.47 -15.79 -24.20
C PRO A 5 -0.85 -14.59 -25.08
N LYS A 6 -2.14 -14.43 -25.40
CA LYS A 6 -2.63 -13.38 -26.34
C LYS A 6 -2.20 -11.96 -25.97
N TYR A 7 -2.15 -11.60 -24.69
CA TYR A 7 -1.70 -10.28 -24.24
C TYR A 7 -0.21 -10.00 -24.52
N LEU A 8 0.59 -11.04 -24.78
CA LEU A 8 1.99 -10.92 -25.19
C LEU A 8 2.15 -10.84 -26.71
N GLN A 9 1.18 -11.37 -27.45
CA GLN A 9 1.13 -11.35 -28.91
C GLN A 9 0.80 -9.92 -29.40
N GLY A 10 1.61 -9.37 -30.32
CA GLY A 10 1.35 -8.09 -30.97
C GLY A 10 2.15 -6.88 -30.49
N LYS A 11 1.81 -5.69 -31.03
CA LYS A 11 2.50 -4.40 -30.80
C LYS A 11 1.90 -3.68 -29.57
N GLY A 12 2.31 -4.08 -28.37
CA GLY A 12 1.95 -3.41 -27.11
C GLY A 12 3.18 -2.83 -26.39
N ARG A 13 2.99 -1.82 -25.53
CA ARG A 13 4.07 -1.31 -24.67
C ARG A 13 4.56 -2.42 -23.73
N LYS A 14 5.87 -2.50 -23.50
CA LYS A 14 6.48 -3.50 -22.59
C LYS A 14 5.91 -3.38 -21.17
N GLU A 15 5.69 -2.15 -20.72
CA GLU A 15 5.12 -1.84 -19.39
C GLU A 15 3.71 -2.40 -19.22
N ASP A 16 2.87 -2.26 -20.24
CA ASP A 16 1.49 -2.74 -20.22
C ASP A 16 1.43 -4.28 -20.16
N ARG A 17 2.27 -4.95 -20.96
CA ARG A 17 2.42 -6.41 -20.94
C ARG A 17 2.93 -6.91 -19.59
N SER A 18 3.90 -6.21 -19.02
CA SER A 18 4.43 -6.51 -17.69
C SER A 18 3.39 -6.31 -16.59
N LEU A 19 2.57 -5.25 -16.68
CA LEU A 19 1.48 -5.03 -15.73
C LEU A 19 0.45 -6.17 -15.78
N ILE A 20 0.01 -6.57 -16.97
CA ILE A 20 -0.92 -7.70 -17.15
C ILE A 20 -0.35 -8.98 -16.56
N ALA A 21 0.91 -9.29 -16.85
CA ALA A 21 1.59 -10.46 -16.30
C ALA A 21 1.63 -10.42 -14.76
N ARG A 22 2.01 -9.28 -14.16
CA ARG A 22 2.06 -9.13 -12.70
C ARG A 22 0.70 -9.28 -12.02
N PHE A 23 -0.39 -8.84 -12.66
CA PHE A 23 -1.74 -9.06 -12.15
C PHE A 23 -2.14 -10.53 -12.21
N ARG A 24 -1.92 -11.18 -13.37
CA ARG A 24 -2.26 -12.60 -13.56
C ARG A 24 -1.47 -13.52 -12.63
N CYS A 25 -0.19 -13.24 -12.41
CA CYS A 25 0.66 -14.01 -11.50
C CYS A 25 0.55 -13.54 -10.04
N GLY A 26 -0.30 -12.56 -9.74
CA GLY A 26 -0.51 -12.05 -8.39
C GLY A 26 0.63 -11.20 -7.81
N ASN A 27 1.72 -10.97 -8.53
CA ASN A 27 2.85 -10.13 -8.08
C ASN A 27 2.45 -8.69 -7.76
N GLU A 28 1.38 -8.18 -8.39
CA GLU A 28 0.91 -6.82 -8.10
C GLU A 28 0.27 -6.70 -6.71
N MET A 29 -0.29 -7.78 -6.17
CA MET A 29 -0.99 -7.80 -4.89
C MET A 29 -0.01 -7.93 -3.72
N ARG A 30 -0.14 -7.07 -2.70
CA ARG A 30 0.80 -7.10 -1.55
C ARG A 30 0.62 -8.33 -0.66
N LYS A 31 -0.55 -8.98 -0.64
CA LYS A 31 -0.77 -10.25 0.08
C LYS A 31 0.29 -11.30 -0.26
N ASN A 32 0.81 -11.28 -1.48
CA ASN A 32 1.78 -12.26 -1.98
C ASN A 32 3.25 -11.94 -1.64
N ARG A 33 3.52 -10.84 -0.91
CA ARG A 33 4.87 -10.44 -0.52
C ARG A 33 5.25 -11.09 0.81
N TYR A 34 5.57 -12.38 0.79
CA TYR A 34 5.82 -13.15 2.00
C TYR A 34 7.07 -12.75 2.79
N TRP A 35 7.94 -11.93 2.19
CA TRP A 35 9.18 -11.41 2.79
C TRP A 35 9.02 -10.07 3.52
N VAL A 36 7.81 -9.48 3.57
CA VAL A 36 7.55 -8.26 4.35
C VAL A 36 6.61 -8.54 5.51
N GLU A 37 6.62 -7.67 6.52
CA GLU A 37 5.71 -7.72 7.67
C GLU A 37 4.23 -7.69 7.26
N GLU A 38 3.35 -8.26 8.08
CA GLU A 38 1.92 -8.39 7.76
C GLU A 38 1.23 -7.03 7.56
N GLU A 39 1.57 -6.01 8.36
CA GLU A 39 1.05 -4.65 8.21
C GLU A 39 1.43 -4.04 6.84
N GLU A 40 2.59 -4.42 6.29
CA GLU A 40 3.01 -3.94 4.97
C GLU A 40 2.20 -4.56 3.83
N ARG A 41 1.56 -5.72 4.08
CA ARG A 41 0.68 -6.46 3.15
C ARG A 41 -0.76 -5.98 3.15
N GLU A 42 -1.11 -5.04 4.03
CA GLU A 42 -2.41 -4.38 4.01
C GLU A 42 -2.63 -3.58 2.72
N CYS A 43 -3.91 -3.39 2.39
CA CYS A 43 -4.37 -2.61 1.25
C CYS A 43 -3.68 -1.25 1.23
N ARG A 44 -2.83 -1.04 0.23
CA ARG A 44 -2.10 0.22 0.05
C ARG A 44 -3.02 1.37 -0.30
N ILE A 45 -4.25 1.12 -0.75
CA ILE A 45 -5.17 2.14 -1.25
C ILE A 45 -6.08 2.62 -0.11
N TRP A 46 -6.74 1.66 0.55
CA TRP A 46 -7.71 1.91 1.62
C TRP A 46 -7.07 1.93 3.02
N GLY A 47 -6.01 1.13 3.24
CA GLY A 47 -5.31 1.03 4.52
C GLY A 47 -6.00 0.13 5.54
N GLU A 48 -6.90 -0.75 5.11
CA GLU A 48 -7.46 -1.86 5.90
C GLU A 48 -7.64 -3.08 4.98
N GLY A 49 -7.58 -4.27 5.58
CA GLY A 49 -7.75 -5.54 4.87
C GLY A 49 -6.48 -5.99 4.14
N ARG A 50 -6.39 -7.29 3.83
CA ARG A 50 -5.28 -7.83 3.04
C ARG A 50 -5.43 -7.39 1.58
N GLU A 51 -4.34 -6.90 0.98
CA GLU A 51 -4.37 -6.49 -0.44
C GLU A 51 -4.31 -7.70 -1.37
N ASP A 52 -5.47 -8.29 -1.68
CA ASP A 52 -5.63 -9.21 -2.81
C ASP A 52 -6.59 -8.67 -3.87
N ILE A 53 -6.68 -9.40 -4.99
CA ILE A 53 -7.44 -8.96 -6.16
C ILE A 53 -8.94 -8.88 -5.87
N VAL A 54 -9.46 -9.75 -5.00
CA VAL A 54 -10.86 -9.72 -4.56
C VAL A 54 -11.09 -8.42 -3.79
N HIS A 55 -10.24 -8.15 -2.79
CA HIS A 55 -10.32 -6.92 -2.03
C HIS A 55 -10.25 -5.69 -2.94
N VAL A 56 -9.23 -5.59 -3.78
CA VAL A 56 -9.00 -4.41 -4.64
C VAL A 56 -10.16 -4.16 -5.60
N LEU A 57 -10.77 -5.19 -6.18
CA LEU A 57 -11.81 -5.03 -7.20
C LEU A 57 -13.23 -4.99 -6.65
N LYS A 58 -13.51 -5.64 -5.50
CA LYS A 58 -14.86 -5.83 -4.98
C LYS A 58 -15.13 -5.13 -3.65
N GLU A 59 -14.14 -5.03 -2.77
CA GLU A 59 -14.35 -4.60 -1.39
C GLU A 59 -13.77 -3.21 -1.10
N CYS A 60 -12.64 -2.89 -1.72
CA CYS A 60 -11.86 -1.70 -1.46
C CYS A 60 -12.71 -0.45 -1.74
N GLY A 61 -12.98 0.34 -0.70
CA GLY A 61 -13.82 1.53 -0.78
C GLY A 61 -13.35 2.56 -1.82
N ALA A 62 -12.08 2.51 -2.23
CA ALA A 62 -11.49 3.42 -3.20
C ALA A 62 -11.45 2.88 -4.65
N THR A 63 -11.49 1.56 -4.85
CA THR A 63 -11.30 0.95 -6.19
C THR A 63 -12.37 -0.05 -6.60
N LYS A 64 -13.35 -0.35 -5.74
CA LYS A 64 -14.45 -1.27 -6.04
C LYS A 64 -15.16 -0.91 -7.35
N ARG A 65 -15.49 -1.91 -8.16
CA ARG A 65 -16.17 -1.77 -9.46
C ARG A 65 -17.06 -2.97 -9.76
N GLU A 66 -18.06 -2.73 -10.59
CA GLU A 66 -18.88 -3.78 -11.20
C GLU A 66 -18.14 -4.40 -12.39
N ILE A 67 -17.01 -5.06 -12.13
CA ILE A 67 -16.27 -5.86 -13.12
C ILE A 67 -15.86 -7.19 -12.51
N SER A 68 -15.94 -8.28 -13.27
CA SER A 68 -15.50 -9.60 -12.78
C SER A 68 -13.97 -9.71 -12.73
N ILE A 69 -13.45 -10.62 -11.90
CA ILE A 69 -12.01 -10.87 -11.81
C ILE A 69 -11.53 -11.50 -13.13
N GLU A 70 -12.36 -12.36 -13.73
CA GLU A 70 -12.14 -13.05 -14.99
C GLU A 70 -11.97 -12.06 -16.15
N GLU A 71 -12.78 -11.00 -16.21
CA GLU A 71 -12.64 -9.94 -17.21
C GLU A 71 -11.38 -9.10 -17.02
N VAL A 72 -11.02 -8.82 -15.77
CA VAL A 72 -9.78 -8.09 -15.46
C VAL A 72 -8.56 -8.93 -15.83
N LEU A 73 -8.57 -10.22 -15.54
CA LEU A 73 -7.45 -11.11 -15.79
C LEU A 73 -7.49 -11.76 -17.18
N ARG A 74 -8.45 -11.41 -18.04
CA ARG A 74 -8.64 -12.07 -19.35
C ARG A 74 -7.36 -12.07 -20.18
N GLU A 75 -7.12 -13.19 -20.85
CA GLU A 75 -5.86 -13.49 -21.55
C GLU A 75 -5.56 -12.53 -22.73
N ASN A 76 -6.58 -11.91 -23.32
CA ASN A 76 -6.40 -10.91 -24.37
C ASN A 76 -5.97 -9.53 -23.83
N GLY A 77 -5.84 -9.35 -22.51
CA GLY A 77 -5.41 -8.11 -21.90
C GLY A 77 -6.51 -7.04 -21.78
N SER A 78 -7.79 -7.37 -21.99
CA SER A 78 -8.90 -6.41 -21.92
C SER A 78 -8.99 -5.66 -20.58
N GLY A 79 -8.52 -6.26 -19.49
CA GLY A 79 -8.50 -5.65 -18.17
C GLY A 79 -7.43 -4.58 -17.94
N LEU A 80 -6.57 -4.26 -18.91
CA LEU A 80 -5.46 -3.33 -18.75
C LEU A 80 -5.89 -1.96 -18.19
N LYS A 81 -7.00 -1.40 -18.68
CA LYS A 81 -7.54 -0.12 -18.18
C LYS A 81 -7.89 -0.22 -16.70
N THR A 82 -8.47 -1.35 -16.28
CA THR A 82 -8.79 -1.59 -14.88
C THR A 82 -7.53 -1.68 -14.02
N MET A 83 -6.55 -2.48 -14.47
CA MET A 83 -5.25 -2.66 -13.80
C MET A 83 -4.49 -1.35 -13.61
N LYS A 84 -4.48 -0.46 -14.62
CA LYS A 84 -3.84 0.86 -14.52
C LYS A 84 -4.48 1.77 -13.47
N GLY A 85 -5.76 1.56 -13.17
CA GLY A 85 -6.48 2.32 -12.15
C GLY A 85 -6.37 1.76 -10.73
N VAL A 86 -5.57 0.71 -10.50
CA VAL A 86 -5.32 0.12 -9.18
C VAL A 86 -4.10 0.74 -8.48
N PRO A 87 -2.93 0.94 -9.12
CA PRO A 87 -1.79 1.55 -8.45
C PRO A 87 -1.95 3.09 -8.40
N GLY A 88 -1.65 3.72 -7.25
CA GLY A 88 -1.52 5.18 -7.26
C GLY A 88 -1.22 5.94 -5.98
N ALA A 89 -1.49 5.42 -4.78
CA ALA A 89 -1.17 6.18 -3.56
C ALA A 89 -0.86 5.27 -2.36
N PRO A 90 0.13 5.61 -1.51
CA PRO A 90 0.09 5.18 -0.12
C PRO A 90 -1.20 5.73 0.47
N GLY A 91 -2.07 4.84 0.93
CA GLY A 91 -3.43 5.15 1.32
C GLY A 91 -3.45 6.33 2.27
N LYS A 92 -4.37 7.27 2.06
CA LYS A 92 -4.51 8.48 2.90
C LYS A 92 -4.49 8.12 4.40
N ARG A 93 -5.02 6.95 4.74
CA ARG A 93 -5.02 6.38 6.08
C ARG A 93 -3.62 6.02 6.60
N ARG A 94 -2.79 5.31 5.84
CA ARG A 94 -1.40 4.96 6.23
C ARG A 94 -0.54 6.22 6.38
N ARG A 95 -0.71 7.22 5.49
CA ARG A 95 -0.09 8.54 5.65
C ARG A 95 -0.57 9.28 6.91
N ARG A 96 -1.87 9.27 7.20
CA ARG A 96 -2.43 9.84 8.43
C ARG A 96 -1.94 9.13 9.68
N LYS A 97 -1.86 7.80 9.70
CA LYS A 97 -1.34 7.00 10.83
C LYS A 97 0.12 7.36 11.11
N ARG A 98 1.00 7.28 10.10
CA ARG A 98 2.41 7.68 10.22
C ARG A 98 2.59 9.12 10.67
N ARG A 99 1.72 10.04 10.22
CA ARG A 99 1.73 11.44 10.68
C ARG A 99 1.38 11.56 12.16
N ARG A 100 0.32 10.88 12.61
CA ARG A 100 -0.10 10.85 14.03
C ARG A 100 0.96 10.23 14.93
N GLU A 101 1.62 9.17 14.50
CA GLU A 101 2.72 8.55 15.26
C GLU A 101 3.90 9.50 15.42
N ARG A 102 4.32 10.18 14.34
CA ARG A 102 5.38 11.20 14.41
C ARG A 102 4.99 12.39 15.30
N GLU A 103 3.73 12.79 15.30
CA GLU A 103 3.24 13.87 16.19
C GLU A 103 3.31 13.42 17.67
N ARG A 104 2.89 12.18 17.99
CA ARG A 104 2.99 11.61 19.34
C ARG A 104 4.43 11.46 19.82
N GLU A 105 5.34 11.06 18.93
CA GLU A 105 6.76 10.91 19.26
C GLU A 105 7.39 12.27 19.61
N ARG A 106 7.08 13.31 18.83
CA ARG A 106 7.51 14.70 19.12
C ARG A 106 6.94 15.23 20.44
N GLU A 107 5.71 14.87 20.77
CA GLU A 107 5.09 15.27 22.03
C GLU A 107 5.80 14.64 23.23
N ARG A 108 6.12 13.33 23.15
CA ARG A 108 6.92 12.63 24.17
C ARG A 108 8.33 13.21 24.32
N GLU A 109 8.94 13.62 23.23
CA GLU A 109 10.27 14.24 23.26
C GLU A 109 10.25 15.59 23.98
N ARG A 110 9.24 16.43 23.70
CA ARG A 110 9.02 17.71 24.41
C ARG A 110 8.72 17.53 25.89
N GLU A 111 7.97 16.49 26.25
CA GLU A 111 7.66 16.19 27.65
C GLU A 111 8.93 15.82 28.42
N ARG A 112 9.78 14.96 27.85
CA ARG A 112 11.10 14.63 28.41
C ARG A 112 12.04 15.82 28.54
N GLU A 113 11.99 16.75 27.58
CA GLU A 113 12.78 17.98 27.64
C GLU A 113 12.33 18.88 28.79
N ARG A 114 11.01 19.06 28.99
CA ARG A 114 10.45 19.81 30.12
C ARG A 114 10.66 19.15 31.48
N GLU A 115 10.75 17.82 31.52
CA GLU A 115 11.13 17.11 32.74
C GLU A 115 12.59 17.37 33.08
N ARG A 116 13.51 17.28 32.10
CA ARG A 116 14.92 17.62 32.29
C ARG A 116 15.13 19.06 32.74
N GLU A 117 14.47 20.03 32.11
CA GLU A 117 14.56 21.44 32.52
C GLU A 117 14.09 21.65 33.97
N ARG A 118 13.04 20.94 34.40
CA ARG A 118 12.55 21.02 35.78
C ARG A 118 13.51 20.38 36.78
N GLU A 119 14.09 19.23 36.43
CA GLU A 119 15.12 18.59 37.26
C GLU A 119 16.37 19.49 37.36
N GLU A 120 16.79 20.12 36.27
CA GLU A 120 17.90 21.09 36.27
C GLU A 120 17.60 22.32 37.13
N ASP A 121 16.42 22.93 37.00
CA ASP A 121 15.99 24.06 37.82
C ASP A 121 15.91 23.69 39.32
N GLU A 122 15.44 22.48 39.65
CA GLU A 122 15.38 22.00 41.03
C GLU A 122 16.79 21.78 41.60
N ILE A 123 17.72 21.21 40.84
CA ILE A 123 19.12 21.05 41.27
C ILE A 123 19.77 22.41 41.56
N VAL A 124 19.56 23.41 40.69
CA VAL A 124 20.11 24.77 40.87
C VAL A 124 19.55 25.48 42.12
N GLN A 125 18.35 25.12 42.57
CA GLN A 125 17.74 25.66 43.80
C GLN A 125 18.30 25.04 45.09
N TYR A 126 18.87 23.84 45.04
CA TYR A 126 19.47 23.19 46.22
C TYR A 126 20.99 23.46 46.37
N GLU A 127 21.63 24.05 45.36
CA GLU A 127 23.06 24.42 45.38
C GLU A 127 23.32 25.91 45.71
N ASN A 128 22.27 26.71 45.96
CA ASN A 128 22.35 28.11 46.45
C ASN A 128 21.81 28.25 47.88
#